data_AF-A0A1V0UR02-F1
#
_entry.id   AF-A0A1V0UR02-F1
#
_cell.length_a   1.000
_cell.length_b   1.000
_cell.length_c   1.000
_cell.angle_alpha   90.00
_cell.angle_beta   90.00
_cell.angle_gamma   90.00
#
_symmetry.space_group_name_H-M   'P 1'
#
loop_
_entity.id
_entity.type
_entity.pdbx_description
1 polymer ?
#
loop_
_entity_poly.entity_id
_entity_poly.type
_entity_poly.pdbx_seq_one_letter_code
_entity_poly.pdbx_strand_id
1 'polypeptide(L)'
;MALRELLCYRTYFTVNHINSRGIIVGVGIVFVKNRIISVFKLHRRADIQIHLIFELILPIISYIVAELFHFSGIIAAVSAGIMFAFEFKRISQAEAERSTISQSIWEVILTILNAFVFLFLGAQLPSAIKNIREILETQLTLLAIVVISITILIFLIRFVFIGVLMPKVIKDNNSYSLKNHLIITFAGVKGTVSLAAILSLPVYLNSGNYFEQRDLIIFITMCVILLSMVIGSIMIPIISPKINQKDLTPLVIEIYDKVIKQLYKLRRNSDKKSEYDMVISKYRKRKEEVIEEYALGKFPKILRKVRKQMMKIEMEGLMKLYKANKISYPAFSRYQKILNIINTFLYKDKWVKIKYSGKLIFIILKKWLGRGEQLTQTSEDLFKEIKFIFSYNTKKIKKMEDNDSLSANEYFVFRNLLEERIDINKQLMKGRFLSSQLVGIQLKYMNQLLEGFAIEREVISAYHEEHLINSYEHAELIQNVDTIEWYSLDPNRNTTIYRWLNKINIK
;
A
#
# COMPACT_ATOMS: atom_id res chain seq x y z
N MET A 1 18.22 -21.63 -53.11
CA MET A 1 16.93 -21.04 -52.68
C MET A 1 16.06 -22.08 -51.99
N ALA A 2 15.79 -23.25 -52.61
CA ALA A 2 15.01 -24.36 -52.03
C ALA A 2 15.54 -24.93 -50.69
N LEU A 3 16.86 -25.04 -50.50
CA LEU A 3 17.44 -25.53 -49.24
C LEU A 3 17.20 -24.57 -48.05
N ARG A 4 17.11 -23.26 -48.33
CA ARG A 4 16.88 -22.21 -47.34
C ARG A 4 15.41 -22.17 -46.91
N GLU A 5 14.49 -22.41 -47.84
CA GLU A 5 13.06 -22.56 -47.55
C GLU A 5 12.75 -23.87 -46.81
N LEU A 6 13.40 -24.98 -47.17
CA LEU A 6 13.28 -26.25 -46.44
C LEU A 6 13.83 -26.18 -45.01
N LEU A 7 14.95 -25.49 -44.79
CA LEU A 7 15.49 -25.26 -43.44
C LEU A 7 14.59 -24.35 -42.62
N CYS A 8 14.01 -23.30 -43.22
CA CYS A 8 13.10 -22.38 -42.55
C CYS A 8 11.76 -23.04 -42.20
N TYR A 9 11.21 -23.87 -43.11
CA TYR A 9 9.97 -24.61 -42.87
C TYR A 9 10.16 -25.71 -41.82
N ARG A 10 11.28 -26.44 -41.87
CA ARG A 10 11.60 -27.51 -40.90
C ARG A 10 11.84 -26.93 -39.50
N THR A 11 12.57 -25.82 -39.38
CA THR A 11 12.74 -25.12 -38.09
C THR A 11 11.41 -24.58 -37.55
N TYR A 12 10.60 -23.93 -38.39
CA TYR A 12 9.28 -23.42 -37.99
C TYR A 12 8.33 -24.53 -37.51
N PHE A 13 8.26 -25.66 -38.23
CA PHE A 13 7.41 -26.80 -37.87
C PHE A 13 7.89 -27.50 -36.59
N THR A 14 9.21 -27.66 -36.40
CA THR A 14 9.76 -28.23 -35.16
C THR A 14 9.49 -27.34 -33.95
N VAL A 15 9.61 -26.02 -34.08
CA VAL A 15 9.37 -25.07 -32.98
C VAL A 15 7.90 -25.09 -32.55
N ASN A 16 6.95 -25.13 -33.48
CA ASN A 16 5.52 -25.19 -33.13
C ASN A 16 5.15 -26.50 -32.42
N HIS A 17 5.75 -27.63 -32.79
CA HIS A 17 5.54 -28.90 -32.09
C HIS A 17 6.16 -28.93 -30.68
N ILE A 18 7.36 -28.39 -30.53
CA ILE A 18 8.06 -28.27 -29.24
C ILE A 18 7.25 -27.37 -28.28
N ASN A 19 6.69 -26.27 -28.80
CA ASN A 19 5.90 -25.31 -28.03
C ASN A 19 4.55 -25.87 -27.61
N SER A 20 3.80 -26.45 -28.56
CA SER A 20 2.47 -27.05 -28.27
C SER A 20 2.56 -28.20 -27.27
N ARG A 21 3.60 -29.03 -27.37
CA ARG A 21 3.83 -30.13 -26.41
C ARG A 21 4.25 -29.62 -25.03
N GLY A 22 5.01 -28.52 -24.96
CA GLY A 22 5.31 -27.84 -23.69
C GLY A 22 4.04 -27.41 -22.96
N ILE A 23 3.06 -26.82 -23.67
CA ILE A 23 1.76 -26.43 -23.09
C ILE A 23 1.04 -27.65 -22.50
N ILE A 24 1.02 -28.77 -23.23
CA ILE A 24 0.37 -30.02 -22.77
C ILE A 24 1.02 -30.52 -21.48
N VAL A 25 2.35 -30.49 -21.39
CA VAL A 25 3.09 -30.89 -20.18
C VAL A 25 2.72 -30.01 -18.99
N GLY A 26 2.73 -28.68 -19.15
CA GLY A 26 2.42 -27.78 -18.04
C GLY A 26 0.99 -27.90 -17.53
N VAL A 27 0.01 -28.03 -18.44
CA VAL A 27 -1.39 -28.32 -18.08
C VAL A 27 -1.51 -29.68 -17.39
N GLY A 28 -0.82 -30.70 -17.91
CA GLY A 28 -0.82 -32.06 -17.35
C GLY A 28 -0.28 -32.10 -15.91
N ILE A 29 0.78 -31.34 -15.62
CA ILE A 29 1.38 -31.30 -14.28
C ILE A 29 0.44 -30.65 -13.26
N VAL A 30 -0.24 -29.57 -13.63
CA VAL A 30 -1.24 -28.94 -12.75
C VAL A 30 -2.43 -29.88 -12.51
N PHE A 31 -2.85 -30.64 -13.53
CA PHE A 31 -3.88 -31.66 -13.38
C PHE A 31 -3.46 -32.78 -12.41
N VAL A 32 -2.21 -33.26 -12.50
CA VAL A 32 -1.65 -34.24 -11.57
C VAL A 32 -1.63 -33.70 -10.14
N LYS A 33 -1.18 -32.46 -9.94
CA LYS A 33 -1.21 -31.79 -8.64
C LYS A 33 -2.63 -31.71 -8.08
N ASN A 34 -3.63 -31.36 -8.89
CA ASN A 34 -5.03 -31.32 -8.45
C ASN A 34 -5.57 -32.71 -8.08
N ARG A 35 -5.15 -33.75 -8.82
CA ARG A 35 -5.46 -35.14 -8.45
C ARG A 35 -4.85 -35.52 -7.10
N ILE A 36 -3.58 -35.19 -6.84
CA ILE A 36 -2.92 -35.44 -5.55
C ILE A 36 -3.71 -34.77 -4.41
N ILE A 37 -4.04 -33.48 -4.54
CA ILE A 37 -4.80 -32.73 -3.52
C ILE A 37 -6.18 -33.35 -3.25
N SER A 38 -6.83 -33.88 -4.30
CA SER A 38 -8.12 -34.57 -4.19
C SER A 38 -8.04 -35.92 -3.48
N VAL A 39 -7.02 -36.73 -3.78
CA VAL A 39 -6.85 -38.09 -3.23
C VAL A 39 -6.50 -38.03 -1.76
N PHE A 40 -5.59 -37.13 -1.36
CA PHE A 40 -5.16 -37.00 0.03
C PHE A 40 -6.16 -36.24 0.93
N LYS A 41 -7.37 -35.93 0.43
CA LYS A 41 -8.42 -35.18 1.16
C LYS A 41 -7.89 -33.92 1.88
N LEU A 42 -6.87 -33.27 1.31
CA LEU A 42 -6.32 -31.99 1.79
C LEU A 42 -7.34 -30.83 1.71
N HIS A 43 -8.55 -31.11 1.22
CA HIS A 43 -9.65 -30.20 0.97
C HIS A 43 -10.19 -29.46 2.21
N ARG A 44 -9.96 -29.94 3.43
CA ARG A 44 -10.62 -29.37 4.62
C ARG A 44 -9.81 -28.31 5.38
N ARG A 45 -8.48 -28.33 5.23
CA ARG A 45 -7.51 -27.35 5.77
C ARG A 45 -6.18 -27.49 5.01
N ALA A 46 -6.16 -27.22 3.70
CA ALA A 46 -4.88 -27.01 3.04
C ALA A 46 -4.26 -25.76 3.67
N ASP A 47 -3.27 -25.96 4.55
CA ASP A 47 -2.44 -24.89 5.09
C ASP A 47 -1.96 -24.03 3.93
N ILE A 48 -2.07 -22.71 4.10
CA ILE A 48 -1.61 -21.68 3.16
C ILE A 48 -0.20 -22.02 2.65
N GLN A 49 0.62 -22.63 3.52
CA GLN A 49 1.97 -23.11 3.28
C GLN A 49 2.08 -24.15 2.14
N ILE A 50 1.22 -25.18 2.11
CA ILE A 50 1.27 -26.25 1.08
C ILE A 50 0.95 -25.66 -0.31
N HIS A 51 -0.02 -24.74 -0.35
CA HIS A 51 -0.38 -24.08 -1.59
C HIS A 51 0.76 -23.20 -2.13
N LEU A 52 1.38 -22.40 -1.26
CA LEU A 52 2.56 -21.59 -1.62
C LEU A 52 3.74 -22.45 -2.08
N ILE A 53 3.95 -23.62 -1.46
CA ILE A 53 4.99 -24.57 -1.90
C ILE A 53 4.71 -25.05 -3.33
N PHE A 54 3.48 -25.46 -3.64
CA PHE A 54 3.12 -25.87 -5.00
C PHE A 54 3.26 -24.71 -5.99
N GLU A 55 2.86 -23.50 -5.60
CA GLU A 55 2.99 -22.31 -6.43
C GLU A 55 4.43 -22.04 -6.88
N LEU A 56 5.40 -22.22 -5.97
CA LEU A 56 6.82 -22.02 -6.26
C LEU A 56 7.44 -23.19 -7.02
N ILE A 57 7.05 -24.42 -6.72
CA ILE A 57 7.68 -25.63 -7.26
C ILE A 57 7.12 -26.02 -8.65
N LEU A 58 5.83 -25.78 -8.91
CA LEU A 58 5.16 -26.22 -10.15
C LEU A 58 5.84 -25.70 -11.43
N PRO A 59 6.23 -24.42 -11.55
CA PRO A 59 6.93 -23.95 -12.74
C PRO A 59 8.27 -24.67 -12.96
N ILE A 60 9.00 -24.96 -11.88
CA ILE A 60 10.31 -25.63 -11.94
C ILE A 60 10.17 -27.09 -12.38
N ILE A 61 9.23 -27.84 -11.77
CA ILE A 61 8.94 -29.22 -12.18
C ILE A 61 8.50 -29.25 -13.63
N SER A 62 7.61 -28.33 -14.02
CA SER A 62 7.12 -28.27 -15.39
C SER A 62 8.21 -27.97 -16.40
N TYR A 63 9.17 -27.11 -16.05
CA TYR A 63 10.33 -26.85 -16.88
C TYR A 63 11.18 -28.13 -17.06
N ILE A 64 11.56 -28.78 -15.96
CA ILE A 64 12.44 -29.95 -15.98
C ILE A 64 11.80 -31.11 -16.75
N VAL A 65 10.53 -31.41 -16.48
CA VAL A 65 9.81 -32.50 -17.15
C VAL A 65 9.72 -32.26 -18.64
N ALA A 66 9.44 -31.04 -19.09
CA ALA A 66 9.38 -30.73 -20.51
C ALA A 66 10.76 -30.86 -21.19
N GLU A 67 11.84 -30.41 -20.55
CA GLU A 67 13.21 -30.55 -21.06
C GLU A 67 13.64 -32.03 -21.19
N LEU A 68 13.23 -32.90 -20.25
CA LEU A 68 13.48 -34.34 -20.34
C LEU A 68 12.88 -34.97 -21.61
N PHE A 69 11.79 -34.40 -22.13
CA PHE A 69 11.15 -34.83 -23.37
C PHE A 69 11.56 -33.99 -24.59
N HIS A 70 12.57 -33.12 -24.46
CA HIS A 70 13.00 -32.17 -25.49
C HIS A 70 11.88 -31.24 -25.98
N PHE A 71 10.96 -30.87 -25.08
CA PHE A 71 9.93 -29.85 -25.31
C PHE A 71 10.37 -28.52 -24.68
N SER A 72 9.66 -27.43 -24.97
CA SER A 72 10.02 -26.12 -24.41
C SER A 72 9.70 -26.08 -22.91
N GLY A 73 10.74 -26.16 -22.06
CA GLY A 73 10.61 -26.03 -20.61
C GLY A 73 10.00 -24.70 -20.18
N ILE A 74 10.38 -23.60 -20.84
CA ILE A 74 9.88 -22.25 -20.55
C ILE A 74 8.37 -22.18 -20.78
N ILE A 75 7.87 -22.69 -21.91
CA ILE A 75 6.44 -22.66 -22.23
C ILE A 75 5.65 -23.58 -21.29
N ALA A 76 6.21 -24.73 -20.92
CA ALA A 76 5.60 -25.62 -19.95
C ALA A 76 5.42 -24.90 -18.59
N ALA A 77 6.47 -24.28 -18.07
CA ALA A 77 6.42 -23.50 -16.83
C ALA A 77 5.39 -22.37 -16.87
N VAL A 78 5.33 -21.61 -17.99
CA VAL A 78 4.35 -20.52 -18.17
C VAL A 78 2.92 -21.07 -18.20
N SER A 79 2.67 -22.15 -18.95
CA SER A 79 1.34 -22.75 -19.02
C SER A 79 0.87 -23.32 -17.68
N ALA A 80 1.78 -23.93 -16.90
CA ALA A 80 1.52 -24.39 -15.55
C ALA A 80 1.16 -23.23 -14.61
N GLY A 81 1.92 -22.11 -14.66
CA GLY A 81 1.64 -20.91 -13.87
C GLY A 81 0.28 -20.28 -14.21
N ILE A 82 -0.05 -20.16 -15.50
CA ILE A 82 -1.35 -19.66 -15.96
C ILE A 82 -2.50 -20.57 -15.48
N MET A 83 -2.35 -21.89 -15.63
CA MET A 83 -3.37 -22.85 -15.20
C MET A 83 -3.56 -22.82 -13.69
N PHE A 84 -2.48 -22.71 -12.91
CA PHE A 84 -2.52 -22.55 -11.47
C PHE A 84 -3.25 -21.26 -11.06
N ALA A 85 -2.98 -20.14 -11.74
CA ALA A 85 -3.65 -18.85 -11.50
C ALA A 85 -5.16 -18.88 -11.82
N PHE A 86 -5.62 -19.77 -12.71
CA PHE A 86 -7.06 -19.91 -12.99
C PHE A 86 -7.85 -20.64 -11.90
N GLU A 87 -7.20 -21.35 -10.97
CA GLU A 87 -7.87 -22.02 -9.85
C GLU A 87 -8.45 -21.04 -8.82
N PHE A 88 -8.05 -19.76 -8.85
CA PHE A 88 -8.47 -18.70 -7.91
C PHE A 88 -9.92 -18.19 -8.07
N LYS A 89 -10.77 -18.82 -8.90
CA LYS A 89 -12.13 -18.32 -9.20
C LYS A 89 -13.26 -18.79 -8.26
N ARG A 90 -12.98 -19.41 -7.10
CA ARG A 90 -14.02 -19.88 -6.16
C ARG A 90 -14.06 -19.09 -4.83
N ILE A 91 -14.45 -17.83 -4.92
CA ILE A 91 -14.57 -16.82 -3.84
C ILE A 91 -14.93 -17.42 -2.46
N SER A 92 -13.92 -17.53 -1.59
CA SER A 92 -14.00 -17.81 -0.15
C SER A 92 -13.09 -16.87 0.62
N GLN A 93 -13.47 -16.54 1.86
CA GLN A 93 -12.73 -15.62 2.75
C GLN A 93 -11.29 -16.09 3.05
N ALA A 94 -11.01 -17.40 2.92
CA ALA A 94 -9.67 -17.96 3.05
C ALA A 94 -8.75 -17.68 1.84
N GLU A 95 -9.26 -17.14 0.73
CA GLU A 95 -8.50 -16.83 -0.50
C GLU A 95 -7.95 -15.40 -0.50
N ALA A 96 -8.60 -14.46 0.18
CA ALA A 96 -8.13 -13.08 0.31
C ALA A 96 -6.84 -12.95 1.16
N GLU A 97 -6.68 -13.79 2.18
CA GLU A 97 -5.42 -13.89 2.93
C GLU A 97 -4.31 -14.54 2.10
N ARG A 98 -4.66 -15.52 1.26
CA ARG A 98 -3.73 -16.23 0.37
C ARG A 98 -3.18 -15.34 -0.73
N SER A 99 -4.03 -14.53 -1.37
CA SER A 99 -3.62 -13.65 -2.46
C SER A 99 -2.62 -12.58 -2.00
N THR A 100 -2.80 -12.02 -0.80
CA THR A 100 -1.93 -10.96 -0.28
C THR A 100 -0.54 -11.48 0.09
N ILE A 101 -0.46 -12.66 0.72
CA ILE A 101 0.82 -13.30 1.09
C ILE A 101 1.55 -13.79 -0.16
N SER A 102 0.85 -14.45 -1.09
CA SER A 102 1.44 -14.93 -2.35
C SER A 102 1.98 -13.77 -3.19
N GLN A 103 1.21 -12.69 -3.36
CA GLN A 103 1.65 -11.51 -4.10
C GLN A 103 2.93 -10.91 -3.48
N SER A 104 2.97 -10.78 -2.16
CA SER A 104 4.15 -10.26 -1.45
C SER A 104 5.40 -11.14 -1.69
N ILE A 105 5.24 -12.47 -1.67
CA ILE A 105 6.33 -13.41 -1.95
C ILE A 105 6.83 -13.27 -3.39
N TRP A 106 5.92 -13.22 -4.37
CA TRP A 106 6.27 -13.05 -5.77
C TRP A 106 6.96 -11.72 -6.03
N GLU A 107 6.52 -10.63 -5.41
CA GLU A 107 7.20 -9.33 -5.51
C GLU A 107 8.65 -9.41 -5.00
N VAL A 108 8.89 -10.08 -3.87
CA VAL A 108 10.23 -10.30 -3.34
C VAL A 108 11.06 -11.18 -4.28
N ILE A 109 10.53 -12.31 -4.75
CA ILE A 109 11.22 -13.22 -5.67
C ILE A 109 11.58 -12.52 -6.98
N LEU A 110 10.63 -11.80 -7.58
CA LEU A 110 10.87 -11.04 -8.81
C LEU A 110 11.91 -9.94 -8.59
N THR A 111 11.91 -9.29 -7.42
CA THR A 111 12.93 -8.30 -7.08
C THR A 111 14.32 -8.93 -7.02
N ILE A 112 14.44 -10.08 -6.35
CA ILE A 112 15.70 -10.83 -6.24
C ILE A 112 16.18 -11.33 -7.62
N LEU A 113 15.30 -11.94 -8.41
CA LEU A 113 15.62 -12.44 -9.75
C LEU A 113 16.06 -11.32 -10.69
N ASN A 114 15.37 -10.18 -10.67
CA ASN A 114 15.78 -9.02 -11.45
C ASN A 114 17.13 -8.48 -10.98
N ALA A 115 17.37 -8.41 -9.65
CA ALA A 115 18.67 -8.02 -9.12
C ALA A 115 19.80 -8.95 -9.60
N PHE A 116 19.57 -10.26 -9.65
CA PHE A 116 20.54 -11.20 -10.21
C PHE A 116 20.80 -10.95 -11.69
N VAL A 117 19.78 -10.72 -12.51
CA VAL A 117 19.97 -10.40 -13.93
C VAL A 117 20.84 -9.15 -14.10
N PHE A 118 20.58 -8.09 -13.33
CA PHE A 118 21.41 -6.88 -13.38
C PHE A 118 22.83 -7.11 -12.87
N LEU A 119 22.99 -7.94 -11.84
CA LEU A 119 24.29 -8.34 -11.33
C LEU A 119 25.08 -9.09 -12.41
N PHE A 120 24.46 -10.06 -13.11
CA PHE A 120 25.10 -10.77 -14.23
C PHE A 120 25.45 -9.84 -15.38
N LEU A 121 24.56 -8.93 -15.75
CA LEU A 121 24.82 -7.92 -16.78
C LEU A 121 26.04 -7.07 -16.39
N GLY A 122 26.05 -6.55 -15.15
CA GLY A 122 27.15 -5.74 -14.62
C GLY A 122 28.47 -6.52 -14.49
N ALA A 123 28.42 -7.80 -14.11
CA ALA A 123 29.59 -8.65 -13.99
C ALA A 123 30.19 -9.02 -15.35
N GLN A 124 29.36 -9.22 -16.37
CA GLN A 124 29.83 -9.60 -17.71
C GLN A 124 30.32 -8.39 -18.53
N LEU A 125 29.85 -7.18 -18.24
CA LEU A 125 30.17 -5.97 -19.00
C LEU A 125 31.70 -5.67 -19.07
N PRO A 126 32.49 -5.73 -17.99
CA PRO A 126 33.94 -5.52 -18.05
C PRO A 126 34.66 -6.54 -18.93
N SER A 127 34.25 -7.81 -18.88
CA SER A 127 34.81 -8.86 -19.73
C SER A 127 34.49 -8.59 -21.20
N ALA A 128 33.26 -8.19 -21.50
CA ALA A 128 32.84 -7.85 -22.86
C ALA A 128 33.67 -6.66 -23.40
N ILE A 129 33.85 -5.60 -22.60
CA ILE A 129 34.67 -4.43 -22.96
C ILE A 129 36.12 -4.82 -23.25
N LYS A 130 36.72 -5.65 -22.37
CA LYS A 130 38.11 -6.08 -22.53
C LYS A 130 38.32 -6.83 -23.85
N ASN A 131 37.39 -7.71 -24.22
CA ASN A 131 37.50 -8.57 -25.38
C ASN A 131 37.29 -7.81 -26.71
N ILE A 132 36.63 -6.65 -26.69
CA ILE A 132 36.42 -5.82 -27.90
C ILE A 132 37.24 -4.53 -27.90
N ARG A 133 38.22 -4.39 -27.01
CA ARG A 133 38.94 -3.14 -26.77
C ARG A 133 39.54 -2.52 -28.04
N GLU A 134 40.13 -3.36 -28.89
CA GLU A 134 40.74 -2.92 -30.15
C GLU A 134 39.70 -2.31 -31.12
N ILE A 135 38.50 -2.89 -31.18
CA ILE A 135 37.36 -2.36 -31.94
C ILE A 135 36.85 -1.06 -31.31
N LEU A 136 36.83 -0.99 -29.97
CA LEU A 136 36.40 0.19 -29.24
C LEU A 136 37.31 1.38 -29.50
N GLU A 137 38.62 1.17 -29.58
CA GLU A 137 39.62 2.21 -29.83
C GLU A 137 39.60 2.68 -31.30
N THR A 138 39.29 1.79 -32.25
CA THR A 138 39.34 2.09 -33.69
C THR A 138 38.00 2.53 -34.29
N GLN A 139 36.86 2.07 -33.76
CA GLN A 139 35.54 2.20 -34.39
C GLN A 139 34.42 2.64 -33.43
N LEU A 140 34.75 3.37 -32.36
CA LEU A 140 33.78 3.80 -31.34
C LEU A 140 32.52 4.47 -31.91
N THR A 141 32.70 5.36 -32.90
CA THR A 141 31.60 6.12 -33.52
C THR A 141 30.64 5.20 -34.27
N LEU A 142 31.16 4.27 -35.06
CA LEU A 142 30.37 3.28 -35.78
C LEU A 142 29.57 2.40 -34.79
N LEU A 143 30.23 1.94 -33.73
CA LEU A 143 29.59 1.11 -32.70
C LEU A 143 28.47 1.84 -31.98
N ALA A 144 28.69 3.12 -31.62
CA ALA A 144 27.66 3.96 -31.01
C ALA A 144 26.46 4.16 -31.94
N ILE A 145 26.70 4.43 -33.24
CA ILE A 145 25.65 4.54 -34.25
C ILE A 145 24.85 3.23 -34.33
N VAL A 146 25.52 2.08 -34.42
CA VAL A 146 24.87 0.77 -34.48
C VAL A 146 23.98 0.53 -33.26
N VAL A 147 24.48 0.76 -32.04
CA VAL A 147 23.70 0.58 -30.80
C VAL A 147 22.47 1.48 -30.79
N ILE A 148 22.63 2.76 -31.15
CA ILE A 148 21.52 3.74 -31.19
C ILE A 148 20.51 3.33 -32.26
N SER A 149 20.96 2.99 -33.46
CA SER A 149 20.10 2.57 -34.57
C SER A 149 19.30 1.32 -34.23
N ILE A 150 19.93 0.29 -33.62
CA ILE A 150 19.23 -0.91 -33.16
C ILE A 150 18.18 -0.56 -32.10
N THR A 151 18.53 0.31 -31.15
CA THR A 151 17.60 0.71 -30.08
C THR A 151 16.39 1.44 -30.65
N ILE A 152 16.60 2.42 -31.54
CA ILE A 152 15.52 3.13 -32.23
C ILE A 152 14.66 2.16 -33.05
N LEU A 153 15.29 1.24 -33.78
CA LEU A 153 14.60 0.26 -34.60
C LEU A 153 13.70 -0.65 -33.76
N ILE A 154 14.17 -1.13 -32.60
CA ILE A 154 13.37 -1.97 -31.69
C ILE A 154 12.14 -1.20 -31.18
N PHE A 155 12.32 0.06 -30.76
CA PHE A 155 11.20 0.88 -30.32
C PHE A 155 10.22 1.20 -31.45
N LEU A 156 10.72 1.44 -32.67
CA LEU A 156 9.89 1.71 -33.85
C LEU A 156 9.09 0.48 -34.26
N ILE A 157 9.72 -0.70 -34.33
CA ILE A 157 9.04 -1.97 -34.60
C ILE A 157 7.94 -2.20 -33.57
N ARG A 158 8.23 -1.97 -32.28
CA ARG A 158 7.24 -2.12 -31.22
C ARG A 158 6.09 -1.11 -31.37
N PHE A 159 6.39 0.14 -31.65
CA PHE A 159 5.39 1.19 -31.86
C PHE A 159 4.44 0.84 -33.01
N VAL A 160 4.99 0.42 -34.15
CA VAL A 160 4.22 -0.02 -35.33
C VAL A 160 3.40 -1.26 -35.00
N PHE A 161 4.00 -2.25 -34.33
CA PHE A 161 3.30 -3.48 -33.95
C PHE A 161 2.10 -3.21 -33.04
N ILE A 162 2.27 -2.36 -32.03
CA ILE A 162 1.17 -1.95 -31.13
C ILE A 162 0.10 -1.19 -31.92
N GLY A 163 0.51 -0.21 -32.74
CA GLY A 163 -0.42 0.60 -33.54
C GLY A 163 -1.19 -0.17 -34.60
N VAL A 164 -0.65 -1.26 -35.15
CA VAL A 164 -1.31 -2.08 -36.17
C VAL A 164 -2.13 -3.22 -35.56
N LEU A 165 -1.63 -3.87 -34.51
CA LEU A 165 -2.25 -5.06 -33.95
C LEU A 165 -3.32 -4.73 -32.90
N MET A 166 -3.08 -3.75 -32.03
CA MET A 166 -4.02 -3.47 -30.94
C MET A 166 -5.43 -3.11 -31.45
N PRO A 167 -5.61 -2.22 -32.46
CA PRO A 167 -6.93 -1.88 -33.03
C PRO A 167 -7.76 -3.09 -33.48
N LYS A 168 -7.09 -4.17 -33.88
CA LYS A 168 -7.74 -5.40 -34.37
C LYS A 168 -8.16 -6.35 -33.25
N VAL A 169 -7.54 -6.24 -32.08
CA VAL A 169 -7.76 -7.13 -30.92
C VAL A 169 -8.75 -6.51 -29.93
N ILE A 170 -8.74 -5.19 -29.73
CA ILE A 170 -9.62 -4.51 -28.76
C ILE A 170 -10.62 -3.64 -29.55
N LYS A 171 -11.90 -4.01 -29.57
CA LYS A 171 -12.95 -3.36 -30.39
C LYS A 171 -13.45 -2.00 -29.87
N ASP A 172 -12.73 -1.40 -28.92
CA ASP A 172 -13.19 -0.19 -28.22
C ASP A 172 -12.47 1.07 -28.76
N ASN A 173 -13.18 1.86 -29.57
CA ASN A 173 -12.62 3.03 -30.27
C ASN A 173 -12.15 4.15 -29.33
N ASN A 174 -12.62 4.21 -28.09
CA ASN A 174 -12.24 5.26 -27.12
C ASN A 174 -10.91 4.96 -26.38
N SER A 175 -10.35 3.75 -26.51
CA SER A 175 -9.13 3.33 -25.79
C SER A 175 -7.82 3.68 -26.52
N TYR A 176 -7.89 4.11 -27.77
CA TYR A 176 -6.75 4.28 -28.68
C TYR A 176 -6.18 5.69 -28.72
N SER A 177 -5.96 6.31 -27.56
CA SER A 177 -5.19 7.55 -27.55
C SER A 177 -3.75 7.27 -27.99
N LEU A 178 -3.17 8.16 -28.80
CA LEU A 178 -1.75 8.08 -29.21
C LEU A 178 -0.81 8.07 -27.98
N LYS A 179 -1.28 8.64 -26.86
CA LYS A 179 -0.61 8.56 -25.55
C LYS A 179 -0.56 7.12 -25.02
N ASN A 180 -1.66 6.37 -25.06
CA ASN A 180 -1.68 4.97 -24.60
C ASN A 180 -0.74 4.10 -25.44
N HIS A 181 -0.67 4.33 -26.75
CA HIS A 181 0.28 3.64 -27.64
C HIS A 181 1.74 3.91 -27.25
N LEU A 182 2.08 5.18 -26.99
CA LEU A 182 3.42 5.55 -26.54
C LEU A 182 3.72 4.94 -25.16
N ILE A 183 2.79 4.99 -24.22
CA ILE A 183 2.96 4.38 -22.88
C ILE A 183 3.27 2.89 -23.02
N ILE A 184 2.49 2.13 -23.79
CA ILE A 184 2.72 0.68 -23.96
C ILE A 184 4.04 0.40 -24.69
N THR A 185 4.42 1.25 -25.65
CA THR A 185 5.69 1.14 -26.38
C THR A 185 6.89 1.24 -25.44
N PHE A 186 6.87 2.22 -24.53
CA PHE A 186 7.96 2.46 -23.58
C PHE A 186 7.85 1.65 -22.28
N ALA A 187 6.68 1.10 -21.93
CA ALA A 187 6.47 0.36 -20.69
C ALA A 187 7.16 -1.02 -20.65
N GLY A 188 7.34 -1.67 -21.79
CA GLY A 188 7.82 -3.05 -21.84
C GLY A 188 9.34 -3.22 -21.76
N VAL A 189 10.05 -2.40 -20.98
CA VAL A 189 11.52 -2.52 -20.94
C VAL A 189 11.96 -3.54 -19.90
N LYS A 190 12.21 -4.77 -20.35
CA LYS A 190 12.88 -5.81 -19.55
C LYS A 190 13.87 -6.54 -20.44
N GLY A 191 15.16 -6.45 -20.11
CA GLY A 191 16.25 -7.09 -20.85
C GLY A 191 16.64 -8.48 -20.34
N THR A 192 15.90 -9.05 -19.38
CA THR A 192 16.25 -10.31 -18.70
C THR A 192 16.28 -11.49 -19.67
N VAL A 193 15.23 -11.64 -20.48
CA VAL A 193 15.13 -12.70 -21.50
C VAL A 193 16.18 -12.51 -22.58
N SER A 194 16.41 -11.27 -23.02
CA SER A 194 17.45 -10.95 -24.01
C SER A 194 18.86 -11.26 -23.49
N LEU A 195 19.13 -10.99 -22.21
CA LEU A 195 20.40 -11.33 -21.58
C LEU A 195 20.60 -12.85 -21.51
N ALA A 196 19.58 -13.60 -21.09
CA ALA A 196 19.64 -15.06 -21.07
C ALA A 196 19.90 -15.65 -22.47
N ALA A 197 19.19 -15.14 -23.48
CA ALA A 197 19.34 -15.58 -24.87
C ALA A 197 20.75 -15.32 -25.40
N ILE A 198 21.32 -14.13 -25.16
CA ILE A 198 22.65 -13.80 -25.69
C ILE A 198 23.77 -14.56 -24.96
N LEU A 199 23.63 -14.81 -23.65
CA LEU A 199 24.59 -15.60 -22.89
C LEU A 199 24.56 -17.09 -23.25
N SER A 200 23.42 -17.57 -23.77
CA SER A 200 23.25 -18.95 -24.25
C SER A 200 23.91 -19.19 -25.62
N LEU A 201 24.47 -18.16 -26.26
CA LEU A 201 25.22 -18.34 -27.50
C LEU A 201 26.42 -19.27 -27.29
N PRO A 202 26.57 -20.31 -28.13
CA PRO A 202 27.65 -21.28 -27.97
C PRO A 202 29.00 -20.62 -28.19
N VAL A 203 30.00 -21.08 -27.45
CA VAL A 203 31.39 -20.61 -27.56
C VAL A 203 32.04 -21.10 -28.86
N TYR A 204 31.64 -22.30 -29.30
CA TYR A 204 32.13 -22.95 -30.50
C TYR A 204 31.00 -23.14 -31.50
N LEU A 205 31.30 -22.95 -32.77
CA LEU A 205 30.42 -23.32 -33.87
C LEU A 205 30.37 -24.84 -34.00
N ASN A 206 29.33 -25.37 -34.65
CA ASN A 206 29.20 -26.82 -34.92
C ASN A 206 30.37 -27.37 -35.76
N SER A 207 31.15 -26.50 -36.41
CA SER A 207 32.38 -26.80 -37.13
C SER A 207 33.63 -26.93 -36.23
N GLY A 208 33.51 -26.69 -34.92
CA GLY A 208 34.62 -26.73 -33.95
C GLY A 208 35.40 -25.42 -33.79
N ASN A 209 35.17 -24.42 -34.66
CA ASN A 209 35.85 -23.14 -34.59
C ASN A 209 35.26 -22.24 -33.49
N TYR A 210 36.10 -21.39 -32.88
CA TYR A 210 35.66 -20.38 -31.90
C TYR A 210 34.73 -19.35 -32.58
N PHE A 211 33.67 -18.95 -31.90
CA PHE A 211 32.77 -17.93 -32.41
C PHE A 211 33.33 -16.52 -32.16
N GLU A 212 34.13 -16.02 -33.10
CA GLU A 212 34.88 -14.75 -32.99
C GLU A 212 34.00 -13.54 -32.66
N GLN A 213 32.81 -13.42 -33.27
CA GLN A 213 31.93 -12.26 -33.08
C GLN A 213 31.08 -12.34 -31.80
N ARG A 214 31.16 -13.42 -31.02
CA ARG A 214 30.31 -13.65 -29.84
C ARG A 214 30.34 -12.47 -28.87
N ASP A 215 31.53 -12.02 -28.49
CA ASP A 215 31.70 -10.98 -27.48
C ASP A 215 31.24 -9.60 -27.98
N LEU A 216 31.34 -9.35 -29.28
CA LEU A 216 30.80 -8.14 -29.92
C LEU A 216 29.27 -8.13 -29.88
N ILE A 217 28.61 -9.25 -30.18
CA ILE A 217 27.14 -9.34 -30.12
C ILE A 217 26.66 -9.22 -28.65
N ILE A 218 27.37 -9.85 -27.70
CA ILE A 218 27.11 -9.70 -26.27
C ILE A 218 27.21 -8.23 -25.85
N PHE A 219 28.27 -7.54 -26.23
CA PHE A 219 28.47 -6.13 -25.90
C PHE A 219 27.36 -5.24 -26.48
N ILE A 220 27.07 -5.35 -27.78
CA ILE A 220 26.00 -4.56 -28.43
C ILE A 220 24.66 -4.81 -27.74
N THR A 221 24.33 -6.08 -27.46
CA THR A 221 23.08 -6.45 -26.80
C THR A 221 22.99 -5.85 -25.40
N MET A 222 24.08 -5.86 -24.62
CA MET A 222 24.12 -5.22 -23.30
C MET A 222 23.92 -3.72 -23.38
N CYS A 223 24.57 -3.04 -24.32
CA CYS A 223 24.38 -1.60 -24.53
C CYS A 223 22.95 -1.26 -24.93
N VAL A 224 22.33 -2.04 -25.83
CA VAL A 224 20.92 -1.88 -26.23
C VAL A 224 19.99 -2.11 -25.04
N ILE A 225 20.22 -3.15 -24.22
CA ILE A 225 19.44 -3.39 -23.01
C ILE A 225 19.52 -2.18 -22.06
N LEU A 226 20.73 -1.71 -21.74
CA LEU A 226 20.94 -0.57 -20.85
C LEU A 226 20.27 0.70 -21.39
N LEU A 227 20.49 1.02 -22.68
CA LEU A 227 19.93 2.20 -23.30
C LEU A 227 18.39 2.15 -23.34
N SER A 228 17.82 1.00 -23.69
CA SER A 228 16.36 0.81 -23.69
C SER A 228 15.75 1.02 -22.29
N MET A 229 16.45 0.58 -21.23
CA MET A 229 16.01 0.77 -19.84
C MET A 229 16.04 2.20 -19.40
N VAL A 230 17.11 2.93 -19.72
CA VAL A 230 17.22 4.35 -19.43
C VAL A 230 16.11 5.12 -20.16
N ILE A 231 15.92 4.85 -21.46
CA ILE A 231 14.89 5.50 -22.26
C ILE A 231 13.49 5.22 -21.68
N GLY A 232 13.15 3.98 -21.38
CA GLY A 232 11.84 3.64 -20.80
C GLY A 232 11.62 4.28 -19.43
N SER A 233 12.62 4.24 -18.55
CA SER A 233 12.52 4.82 -17.20
C SER A 233 12.31 6.33 -17.23
N ILE A 234 12.81 7.03 -18.24
CA ILE A 234 12.65 8.48 -18.39
C ILE A 234 11.37 8.81 -19.16
N MET A 235 11.05 8.08 -20.22
CA MET A 235 9.89 8.37 -21.07
C MET A 235 8.56 8.07 -20.39
N ILE A 236 8.45 7.01 -19.58
CA ILE A 236 7.18 6.66 -18.93
C ILE A 236 6.68 7.80 -18.02
N PRO A 237 7.46 8.36 -17.09
CA PRO A 237 7.00 9.49 -16.27
C PRO A 237 6.64 10.75 -17.07
N ILE A 238 7.30 10.99 -18.20
CA ILE A 238 7.06 12.17 -19.06
C ILE A 238 5.75 12.03 -19.84
N ILE A 239 5.46 10.82 -20.34
CA ILE A 239 4.29 10.55 -21.20
C ILE A 239 3.06 10.21 -20.37
N SER A 240 3.25 9.59 -19.20
CA SER A 240 2.17 9.23 -18.31
C SER A 240 1.41 10.49 -17.89
N PRO A 241 0.06 10.47 -17.93
CA PRO A 241 -0.70 11.59 -17.39
C PRO A 241 -0.28 11.77 -15.93
N LYS A 242 -0.02 13.01 -15.52
CA LYS A 242 0.00 13.33 -14.09
C LYS A 242 -1.35 12.86 -13.58
N ILE A 243 -1.36 11.79 -12.78
CA ILE A 243 -2.57 11.35 -12.11
C ILE A 243 -2.86 12.51 -11.15
N ASN A 244 -3.73 13.43 -11.58
CA ASN A 244 -4.46 14.27 -10.65
C ASN A 244 -5.36 13.27 -9.91
N GLN A 245 -4.79 12.56 -8.94
CA GLN A 245 -5.58 11.82 -7.96
C GLN A 245 -6.51 12.88 -7.41
N LYS A 246 -7.79 12.75 -7.76
CA LYS A 246 -8.84 13.51 -7.10
C LYS A 246 -8.58 13.25 -5.63
N ASP A 247 -8.36 14.32 -4.87
CA ASP A 247 -8.11 14.18 -3.45
C ASP A 247 -9.39 13.58 -2.85
N LEU A 248 -9.38 12.27 -2.62
CA LEU A 248 -10.53 11.52 -2.13
C LEU A 248 -10.78 11.84 -0.64
N THR A 249 -9.86 12.55 0.01
CA THR A 249 -9.93 12.80 1.44
C THR A 249 -11.23 13.47 1.90
N PRO A 250 -11.76 14.51 1.24
CA PRO A 250 -13.07 15.08 1.57
C PRO A 250 -14.21 14.06 1.43
N LEU A 251 -14.15 13.19 0.41
CA LEU A 251 -15.14 12.14 0.20
C LEU A 251 -15.05 11.06 1.30
N VAL A 252 -13.84 10.65 1.69
CA VAL A 252 -13.61 9.69 2.79
C VAL A 252 -14.17 10.23 4.12
N ILE A 253 -14.03 11.54 4.36
CA ILE A 253 -14.61 12.20 5.54
C ILE A 253 -16.15 12.11 5.50
N GLU A 254 -16.76 12.35 4.34
CA GLU A 254 -18.21 12.26 4.15
C GLU A 254 -18.72 10.81 4.30
N ILE A 255 -17.97 9.83 3.78
CA ILE A 255 -18.24 8.40 3.95
C ILE A 255 -18.27 8.07 5.45
N TYR A 256 -17.24 8.46 6.21
CA TYR A 256 -17.22 8.23 7.65
C TYR A 256 -18.39 8.90 8.38
N ASP A 257 -18.82 10.09 7.97
CA ASP A 257 -20.02 10.72 8.53
C ASP A 257 -21.29 9.92 8.28
N LYS A 258 -21.49 9.42 7.05
CA LYS A 258 -22.61 8.54 6.73
C LYS A 258 -22.57 7.24 7.53
N VAL A 259 -21.40 6.60 7.63
CA VAL A 259 -21.18 5.37 8.41
C VAL A 259 -21.50 5.60 9.89
N ILE A 260 -20.93 6.65 10.51
CA ILE A 260 -21.19 6.99 11.91
C ILE A 260 -22.69 7.26 12.14
N LYS A 261 -23.35 7.96 11.22
CA LYS A 261 -24.80 8.24 11.30
C LYS A 261 -25.64 6.97 11.26
N GLN A 262 -25.30 6.01 10.39
CA GLN A 262 -25.98 4.71 10.33
C GLN A 262 -25.71 3.86 11.58
N LEU A 263 -24.47 3.82 12.07
CA LEU A 263 -24.13 3.15 13.33
C LEU A 263 -24.90 3.72 14.53
N TYR A 264 -25.15 5.03 14.56
CA TYR A 264 -26.00 5.64 15.57
C TYR A 264 -27.48 5.20 15.49
N LYS A 265 -28.01 4.96 14.29
CA LYS A 265 -29.36 4.42 14.10
C LYS A 265 -29.43 2.99 14.64
N LEU A 266 -28.46 2.14 14.31
CA LEU A 266 -28.38 0.76 14.80
C LEU A 266 -28.25 0.70 16.32
N ARG A 267 -27.38 1.55 16.89
CA ARG A 267 -27.23 1.69 18.34
C ARG A 267 -28.55 2.02 19.04
N ARG A 268 -29.42 2.84 18.44
CA ARG A 268 -30.70 3.24 19.05
C ARG A 268 -31.65 2.04 19.18
N ASN A 269 -31.59 1.11 18.23
CA ASN A 269 -32.50 -0.03 18.11
C ASN A 269 -31.91 -1.33 18.66
N SER A 270 -30.72 -1.30 19.27
CA SER A 270 -30.03 -2.48 19.79
C SER A 270 -29.84 -2.43 21.30
N ASP A 271 -29.86 -3.60 21.93
CA ASP A 271 -29.49 -3.79 23.33
C ASP A 271 -27.99 -3.63 23.58
N LYS A 272 -27.16 -3.81 22.54
CA LYS A 272 -25.69 -3.76 22.58
C LYS A 272 -25.14 -2.33 22.43
N LYS A 273 -25.69 -1.39 23.21
CA LYS A 273 -25.38 0.04 23.08
C LYS A 273 -23.91 0.36 23.34
N SER A 274 -23.29 -0.36 24.28
CA SER A 274 -21.88 -0.17 24.62
C SER A 274 -20.99 -0.58 23.44
N GLU A 275 -21.27 -1.71 22.83
CA GLU A 275 -20.52 -2.28 21.71
C GLU A 275 -20.53 -1.34 20.50
N TYR A 276 -21.70 -0.81 20.13
CA TYR A 276 -21.79 0.22 19.09
C TYR A 276 -21.11 1.53 19.49
N ASP A 277 -21.17 1.95 20.75
CA ASP A 277 -20.41 3.13 21.22
C ASP A 277 -18.89 2.95 20.98
N MET A 278 -18.35 1.74 21.18
CA MET A 278 -16.95 1.43 20.86
C MET A 278 -16.67 1.51 19.35
N VAL A 279 -17.51 0.92 18.50
CA VAL A 279 -17.32 0.96 17.03
C VAL A 279 -17.38 2.40 16.51
N ILE A 280 -18.37 3.16 16.97
CA ILE A 280 -18.52 4.58 16.63
C ILE A 280 -17.28 5.36 17.06
N SER A 281 -16.70 5.08 18.24
CA SER A 281 -15.47 5.73 18.69
C SER A 281 -14.27 5.40 17.79
N LYS A 282 -14.18 4.17 17.25
CA LYS A 282 -13.15 3.79 16.27
C LYS A 282 -13.30 4.56 14.97
N TYR A 283 -14.51 4.63 14.42
CA TYR A 283 -14.77 5.37 13.18
C TYR A 283 -14.54 6.87 13.33
N ARG A 284 -14.92 7.45 14.48
CA ARG A 284 -14.59 8.85 14.80
C ARG A 284 -13.09 9.07 14.84
N LYS A 285 -12.33 8.18 15.47
CA LYS A 285 -10.88 8.27 15.52
C LYS A 285 -10.25 8.18 14.12
N ARG A 286 -10.71 7.26 13.27
CA ARG A 286 -10.29 7.16 11.85
C ARG A 286 -10.58 8.46 11.09
N LYS A 287 -11.78 9.02 11.25
CA LYS A 287 -12.17 10.32 10.68
C LYS A 287 -11.25 11.45 11.17
N GLU A 288 -10.99 11.53 12.47
CA GLU A 288 -10.08 12.52 13.06
C GLU A 288 -8.67 12.43 12.48
N GLU A 289 -8.13 11.22 12.30
CA GLU A 289 -6.80 10.99 11.73
C GLU A 289 -6.72 11.47 10.27
N VAL A 290 -7.72 11.11 9.46
CA VAL A 290 -7.80 11.53 8.05
C VAL A 290 -7.93 13.05 7.91
N ILE A 291 -8.78 13.68 8.72
CA ILE A 291 -8.94 15.14 8.73
C ILE A 291 -7.64 15.85 9.13
N GLU A 292 -6.96 15.33 10.14
CA GLU A 292 -5.72 15.94 10.62
C GLU A 292 -4.63 15.85 9.55
N GLU A 293 -4.47 14.69 8.93
CA GLU A 293 -3.52 14.50 7.82
C GLU A 293 -3.84 15.44 6.65
N TYR A 294 -5.12 15.55 6.28
CA TYR A 294 -5.60 16.48 5.26
C TYR A 294 -5.26 17.93 5.59
N ALA A 295 -5.55 18.36 6.83
CA ALA A 295 -5.27 19.72 7.28
C ALA A 295 -3.77 20.01 7.37
N LEU A 296 -2.94 19.02 7.75
CA LEU A 296 -1.48 19.11 7.77
C LEU A 296 -0.90 19.25 6.36
N GLY A 297 -1.45 18.53 5.39
CA GLY A 297 -1.03 18.56 3.99
C GLY A 297 -1.44 19.84 3.28
N LYS A 298 -2.73 20.19 3.31
CA LYS A 298 -3.28 21.32 2.54
C LYS A 298 -3.19 22.66 3.25
N PHE A 299 -3.35 22.70 4.57
CA PHE A 299 -3.57 23.94 5.32
C PHE A 299 -2.66 24.11 6.56
N PRO A 300 -1.33 23.85 6.47
CA PRO A 300 -0.47 23.85 7.65
C PRO A 300 -0.41 25.19 8.38
N LYS A 301 -0.45 26.32 7.65
CA LYS A 301 -0.45 27.67 8.22
C LYS A 301 -1.76 27.98 8.95
N ILE A 302 -2.90 27.59 8.37
CA ILE A 302 -4.23 27.77 8.96
C ILE A 302 -4.36 26.91 10.21
N LEU A 303 -3.97 25.64 10.15
CA LEU A 303 -3.97 24.74 11.30
C LEU A 303 -3.17 25.31 12.47
N ARG A 304 -1.99 25.86 12.19
CA ARG A 304 -1.17 26.54 13.21
C ARG A 304 -1.85 27.78 13.77
N LYS A 305 -2.47 28.61 12.92
CA LYS A 305 -3.20 29.82 13.34
C LYS A 305 -4.34 29.46 14.30
N VAL A 306 -5.18 28.49 13.92
CA VAL A 306 -6.32 28.02 14.73
C VAL A 306 -5.84 27.42 16.06
N ARG A 307 -4.81 26.56 16.04
CA ARG A 307 -4.22 25.98 17.27
C ARG A 307 -3.68 27.07 18.21
N LYS A 308 -3.02 28.11 17.68
CA LYS A 308 -2.56 29.26 18.47
C LYS A 308 -3.71 30.05 19.10
N GLN A 309 -4.80 30.27 18.37
CA GLN A 309 -6.00 30.95 18.90
C GLN A 309 -6.65 30.13 20.03
N MET A 310 -6.86 28.82 19.83
CA MET A 310 -7.34 27.94 20.90
C MET A 310 -6.42 27.96 22.12
N MET A 311 -5.11 27.97 21.90
CA MET A 311 -4.12 28.00 22.98
C MET A 311 -4.13 29.31 23.77
N LYS A 312 -4.37 30.44 23.11
CA LYS A 312 -4.54 31.73 23.76
C LYS A 312 -5.75 31.69 24.71
N ILE A 313 -6.87 31.15 24.25
CA ILE A 313 -8.09 30.99 25.06
C ILE A 313 -7.85 30.06 26.26
N GLU A 314 -7.11 28.97 26.08
CA GLU A 314 -6.72 28.06 27.17
C GLU A 314 -5.94 28.78 28.27
N MET A 315 -4.93 29.55 27.88
CA MET A 315 -4.09 30.29 28.81
C MET A 315 -4.87 31.39 29.54
N GLU A 316 -5.66 32.20 28.81
CA GLU A 316 -6.50 33.24 29.40
C GLU A 316 -7.55 32.68 30.37
N GLY A 317 -8.16 31.55 30.02
CA GLY A 317 -9.11 30.87 30.86
C GLY A 317 -8.48 30.30 32.13
N LEU A 318 -7.29 29.71 32.02
CA LEU A 318 -6.51 29.25 33.17
C LEU A 318 -6.17 30.40 34.12
N MET A 319 -5.63 31.51 33.61
CA MET A 319 -5.30 32.68 34.42
C MET A 319 -6.52 33.27 35.11
N LYS A 320 -7.66 33.34 34.42
CA LYS A 320 -8.91 33.86 34.98
C LYS A 320 -9.44 33.00 36.13
N LEU A 321 -9.37 31.67 36.00
CA LEU A 321 -9.80 30.75 37.07
C LEU A 321 -8.89 30.85 38.30
N TYR A 322 -7.58 30.98 38.10
CA TYR A 322 -6.62 31.16 39.20
C TYR A 322 -6.83 32.48 39.93
N LYS A 323 -6.93 33.60 39.21
CA LYS A 323 -7.19 34.93 39.80
C LYS A 323 -8.52 35.01 40.56
N ALA A 324 -9.51 34.20 40.16
CA ALA A 324 -10.80 34.12 40.83
C ALA A 324 -10.82 33.13 42.01
N ASN A 325 -9.66 32.61 42.45
CA ASN A 325 -9.53 31.59 43.50
C ASN A 325 -10.40 30.34 43.28
N LYS A 326 -10.68 29.98 42.01
CA LYS A 326 -11.50 28.80 41.67
C LYS A 326 -10.68 27.52 41.50
N ILE A 327 -9.36 27.62 41.48
CA ILE A 327 -8.42 26.51 41.32
C ILE A 327 -7.22 26.72 42.25
N SER A 328 -6.62 25.62 42.70
CA SER A 328 -5.44 25.59 43.54
C SER A 328 -4.16 25.91 42.75
N TYR A 329 -3.13 26.41 43.44
CA TYR A 329 -1.82 26.67 42.83
C TYR A 329 -1.19 25.42 42.17
N PRO A 330 -1.23 24.21 42.78
CA PRO A 330 -0.67 23.03 42.14
C PRO A 330 -1.41 22.63 40.85
N ALA A 331 -2.73 22.79 40.78
CA ALA A 331 -3.51 22.57 39.56
C ALA A 331 -3.15 23.59 38.46
N PHE A 332 -3.03 24.88 38.84
CA PHE A 332 -2.60 25.94 37.95
C PHE A 332 -1.20 25.67 37.36
N SER A 333 -0.21 25.43 38.21
CA SER A 333 1.18 25.22 37.81
C SER A 333 1.33 24.00 36.88
N ARG A 334 0.68 22.88 37.19
CA ARG A 334 0.72 21.67 36.34
C ARG A 334 0.07 21.90 34.98
N TYR A 335 -1.12 22.50 34.95
CA TYR A 335 -1.82 22.79 33.69
C TYR A 335 -1.02 23.80 32.85
N GLN A 336 -0.48 24.85 33.47
CA GLN A 336 0.36 25.86 32.81
C GLN A 336 1.62 25.23 32.20
N LYS A 337 2.30 24.34 32.92
CA LYS A 337 3.51 23.67 32.40
C LYS A 337 3.21 22.80 31.18
N ILE A 338 2.06 22.10 31.18
CA ILE A 338 1.57 21.37 30.01
C ILE A 338 1.30 22.32 28.84
N LEU A 339 0.61 23.44 29.11
CA LEU A 339 0.35 24.44 28.08
C LEU A 339 1.66 24.97 27.50
N ASN A 340 2.67 25.27 28.32
CA ASN A 340 3.96 25.77 27.83
C ASN A 340 4.69 24.74 26.96
N ILE A 341 4.69 23.46 27.35
CA ILE A 341 5.25 22.36 26.53
C ILE A 341 4.58 22.35 25.16
N ILE A 342 3.25 22.36 25.12
CA ILE A 342 2.49 22.38 23.87
C ILE A 342 2.79 23.63 23.06
N ASN A 343 2.85 24.80 23.70
CA ASN A 343 3.09 26.07 23.01
C ASN A 343 4.47 26.08 22.33
N THR A 344 5.50 25.51 22.97
CA THR A 344 6.83 25.40 22.35
C THR A 344 6.82 24.57 21.07
N PHE A 345 5.99 23.53 20.99
CA PHE A 345 5.83 22.73 19.78
C PHE A 345 5.10 23.48 18.65
N LEU A 346 4.14 24.35 18.98
CA LEU A 346 3.39 25.15 18.00
C LEU A 346 4.22 26.29 17.37
N TYR A 347 5.37 26.66 17.97
CA TYR A 347 6.23 27.74 17.47
C TYR A 347 7.38 27.28 16.56
N LYS A 348 7.78 25.99 16.56
CA LYS A 348 8.85 25.49 15.68
C LYS A 348 8.27 24.88 14.40
N ASP A 349 8.70 25.37 13.23
CA ASP A 349 8.20 24.94 11.91
C ASP A 349 8.30 23.42 11.66
N LYS A 350 9.37 22.78 12.16
CA LYS A 350 9.57 21.33 12.00
C LYS A 350 8.54 20.47 12.75
N TRP A 351 7.76 21.04 13.67
CA TRP A 351 6.90 20.29 14.60
C TRP A 351 5.40 20.53 14.42
N VAL A 352 4.98 21.14 13.31
CA VAL A 352 3.55 21.28 12.95
C VAL A 352 2.84 19.91 12.89
N LYS A 353 3.59 18.86 12.52
CA LYS A 353 3.13 17.46 12.49
C LYS A 353 2.83 16.85 13.88
N ILE A 354 3.24 17.50 14.98
CA ILE A 354 2.82 17.03 16.31
C ILE A 354 1.33 17.28 16.46
N LYS A 355 0.58 16.20 16.70
CA LYS A 355 -0.86 16.20 16.95
C LYS A 355 -1.20 16.98 18.22
N TYR A 356 -1.58 18.26 18.10
CA TYR A 356 -2.20 18.97 19.23
C TYR A 356 -3.64 18.46 19.38
N SER A 357 -3.83 17.58 20.35
CA SER A 357 -5.13 17.10 20.77
C SER A 357 -5.27 17.36 22.27
N GLY A 358 -6.50 17.63 22.74
CA GLY A 358 -6.77 17.69 24.19
C GLY A 358 -6.30 16.42 24.92
N LYS A 359 -6.18 15.28 24.22
CA LYS A 359 -5.64 14.01 24.73
C LYS A 359 -4.19 14.15 25.23
N LEU A 360 -3.34 14.96 24.60
CA LEU A 360 -1.95 15.17 25.03
C LEU A 360 -1.88 15.76 26.44
N ILE A 361 -2.79 16.68 26.77
CA ILE A 361 -2.85 17.29 28.11
C ILE A 361 -2.96 16.17 29.14
N PHE A 362 -3.88 15.23 28.93
CA PHE A 362 -4.14 14.13 29.88
C PHE A 362 -3.10 13.00 29.82
N ILE A 363 -2.47 12.73 28.67
CA ILE A 363 -1.35 11.78 28.58
C ILE A 363 -0.16 12.29 29.42
N ILE A 364 0.19 13.57 29.28
CA ILE A 364 1.27 14.20 30.04
C ILE A 364 0.89 14.27 31.53
N LEU A 365 -0.35 14.62 31.84
CA LEU A 365 -0.89 14.65 33.20
C LEU A 365 -0.75 13.28 33.89
N LYS A 366 -1.13 12.20 33.20
CA LYS A 366 -1.06 10.82 33.72
C LYS A 366 0.38 10.42 34.02
N LYS A 367 1.32 10.75 33.12
CA LYS A 367 2.75 10.48 33.32
C LYS A 367 3.30 11.19 34.58
N TRP A 368 2.73 12.33 34.95
CA TRP A 368 3.17 13.12 36.12
C TRP A 368 2.41 12.82 37.41
N LEU A 369 1.18 12.31 37.34
CA LEU A 369 0.39 11.89 38.50
C LEU A 369 0.81 10.52 39.05
N GLY A 370 1.55 9.71 38.29
CA GLY A 370 2.23 8.51 38.78
C GLY A 370 1.94 7.23 37.99
N ARG A 371 2.98 6.40 37.82
CA ARG A 371 2.88 4.96 37.53
C ARG A 371 2.68 4.25 38.87
N GLY A 372 1.56 3.56 39.08
CA GLY A 372 1.29 2.80 40.30
C GLY A 372 -0.18 2.84 40.67
N GLU A 373 -0.72 1.71 41.12
CA GLU A 373 -2.13 1.30 41.03
C GLU A 373 -3.17 2.08 41.86
N GLN A 374 -2.80 3.12 42.62
CA GLN A 374 -3.78 3.96 43.34
C GLN A 374 -3.40 5.44 43.31
N LEU A 375 -4.34 6.27 42.83
CA LEU A 375 -4.27 7.74 42.90
C LEU A 375 -4.44 8.15 44.37
N THR A 376 -3.51 8.93 44.93
CA THR A 376 -3.70 9.54 46.26
C THR A 376 -4.89 10.50 46.23
N GLN A 377 -5.57 10.73 47.36
CA GLN A 377 -6.73 11.64 47.43
C GLN A 377 -6.42 13.06 46.91
N THR A 378 -5.19 13.55 47.17
CA THR A 378 -4.67 14.80 46.61
C THR A 378 -4.54 14.79 45.09
N SER A 379 -4.23 13.64 44.48
CA SER A 379 -4.12 13.49 43.03
C SER A 379 -5.50 13.45 42.33
N GLU A 380 -6.52 12.91 43.01
CA GLU A 380 -7.90 12.93 42.53
C GLU A 380 -8.50 14.34 42.53
N ASP A 381 -8.27 15.11 43.59
CA ASP A 381 -8.76 16.49 43.69
C ASP A 381 -8.10 17.40 42.65
N LEU A 382 -6.79 17.24 42.44
CA LEU A 382 -6.09 17.88 41.32
C LEU A 382 -6.67 17.49 39.96
N PHE A 383 -7.04 16.22 39.77
CA PHE A 383 -7.65 15.75 38.54
C PHE A 383 -9.05 16.35 38.32
N LYS A 384 -9.85 16.51 39.38
CA LYS A 384 -11.16 17.20 39.33
C LYS A 384 -10.99 18.66 38.92
N GLU A 385 -10.03 19.38 39.50
CA GLU A 385 -9.74 20.77 39.13
C GLU A 385 -9.28 20.90 37.67
N ILE A 386 -8.41 20.00 37.21
CA ILE A 386 -7.93 19.98 35.82
C ILE A 386 -9.05 19.67 34.83
N LYS A 387 -9.96 18.74 35.17
CA LYS A 387 -11.19 18.50 34.40
C LYS A 387 -12.05 19.77 34.34
N PHE A 388 -12.20 20.46 35.45
CA PHE A 388 -12.95 21.70 35.53
C PHE A 388 -12.35 22.80 34.63
N ILE A 389 -11.02 22.99 34.68
CA ILE A 389 -10.29 23.92 33.79
C ILE A 389 -10.55 23.57 32.32
N PHE A 390 -10.33 22.31 31.94
CA PHE A 390 -10.49 21.87 30.56
C PHE A 390 -11.93 22.08 30.06
N SER A 391 -12.92 21.76 30.89
CA SER A 391 -14.35 21.93 30.57
C SER A 391 -14.74 23.41 30.46
N TYR A 392 -14.26 24.26 31.37
CA TYR A 392 -14.47 25.71 31.33
C TYR A 392 -13.90 26.32 30.03
N ASN A 393 -12.66 25.96 29.68
CA ASN A 393 -12.02 26.44 28.46
C ASN A 393 -12.67 25.87 27.19
N THR A 394 -13.17 24.64 27.21
CA THR A 394 -13.93 24.07 26.09
C THR A 394 -15.19 24.88 25.80
N LYS A 395 -15.92 25.32 26.84
CA LYS A 395 -17.09 26.20 26.66
C LYS A 395 -16.71 27.55 26.06
N LYS A 396 -15.56 28.12 26.44
CA LYS A 396 -15.07 29.38 25.86
C LYS A 396 -14.64 29.22 24.40
N ILE A 397 -13.90 28.17 24.08
CA ILE A 397 -13.46 27.89 22.71
C ILE A 397 -14.67 27.66 21.83
N LYS A 398 -15.73 26.98 22.32
CA LYS A 398 -16.97 26.82 21.55
C LYS A 398 -17.58 28.15 21.12
N LYS A 399 -17.53 29.21 21.95
CA LYS A 399 -18.07 30.54 21.57
C LYS A 399 -17.35 31.19 20.38
N MET A 400 -16.18 30.69 19.99
CA MET A 400 -15.49 31.13 18.79
C MET A 400 -16.16 30.62 17.51
N GLU A 401 -17.01 29.60 17.61
CA GLU A 401 -17.84 29.10 16.51
C GLU A 401 -18.88 30.14 16.05
N ASP A 402 -19.38 30.96 16.98
CA ASP A 402 -20.42 31.97 16.75
C ASP A 402 -19.84 33.31 16.21
N ASN A 403 -18.55 33.35 15.88
CA ASN A 403 -17.85 34.56 15.51
C ASN A 403 -17.55 34.55 14.00
N ASP A 404 -18.23 35.39 13.21
CA ASP A 404 -18.20 35.44 11.72
C ASP A 404 -16.82 35.77 11.08
N SER A 405 -15.75 35.77 11.88
CA SER A 405 -14.39 36.16 11.48
C SER A 405 -13.53 35.03 10.90
N LEU A 406 -14.03 33.79 10.84
CA LEU A 406 -13.29 32.63 10.32
C LEU A 406 -13.57 32.43 8.83
N SER A 407 -12.52 32.35 8.01
CA SER A 407 -12.66 31.89 6.61
C SER A 407 -13.14 30.44 6.55
N ALA A 408 -13.71 29.99 5.42
CA ALA A 408 -14.24 28.62 5.27
C ALA A 408 -13.23 27.52 5.64
N ASN A 409 -11.96 27.66 5.24
CA ASN A 409 -10.90 26.70 5.56
C ASN A 409 -10.48 26.77 7.04
N GLU A 410 -10.47 27.97 7.64
CA GLU A 410 -10.23 28.13 9.07
C GLU A 410 -11.36 27.52 9.89
N TYR A 411 -12.60 27.72 9.47
CA TYR A 411 -13.78 27.13 10.09
C TYR A 411 -13.77 25.62 10.02
N PHE A 412 -13.44 25.03 8.85
CA PHE A 412 -13.27 23.58 8.71
C PHE A 412 -12.26 23.02 9.72
N VAL A 413 -11.05 23.59 9.76
CA VAL A 413 -9.99 23.13 10.67
C VAL A 413 -10.40 23.35 12.14
N PHE A 414 -10.99 24.50 12.46
CA PHE A 414 -11.45 24.84 13.80
C PHE A 414 -12.55 23.90 14.29
N ARG A 415 -13.59 23.68 13.48
CA ARG A 415 -14.73 22.81 13.81
C ARG A 415 -14.24 21.39 14.12
N ASN A 416 -13.31 20.87 13.31
CA ASN A 416 -12.76 19.53 13.53
C ASN A 416 -11.97 19.41 14.85
N LEU A 417 -11.10 20.39 15.15
CA LEU A 417 -10.38 20.43 16.43
C LEU A 417 -11.34 20.60 17.63
N LEU A 418 -12.41 21.38 17.44
CA LEU A 418 -13.44 21.60 18.45
C LEU A 418 -14.26 20.32 18.72
N GLU A 419 -14.63 19.57 17.68
CA GLU A 419 -15.36 18.30 17.82
C GLU A 419 -14.55 17.28 18.61
N GLU A 420 -13.27 17.08 18.28
CA GLU A 420 -12.37 16.20 19.04
C GLU A 420 -12.33 16.64 20.52
N ARG A 421 -12.18 17.94 20.75
CA ARG A 421 -12.14 18.50 22.10
C ARG A 421 -13.43 18.26 22.88
N ILE A 422 -14.59 18.43 22.24
CA ILE A 422 -15.90 18.19 22.85
C ILE A 422 -16.06 16.71 23.20
N ASP A 423 -15.61 15.80 22.33
CA ASP A 423 -15.69 14.37 22.58
C ASP A 423 -14.81 13.97 23.78
N ILE A 424 -13.57 14.48 23.84
CA ILE A 424 -12.69 14.32 25.00
C ILE A 424 -13.37 14.83 26.28
N ASN A 425 -13.96 16.04 26.24
CA ASN A 425 -14.66 16.61 27.39
C ASN A 425 -15.84 15.71 27.84
N LYS A 426 -16.64 15.20 26.89
CA LYS A 426 -17.74 14.27 27.20
C LYS A 426 -17.23 12.99 27.85
N GLN A 427 -16.14 12.41 27.34
CA GLN A 427 -15.54 11.20 27.90
C GLN A 427 -14.99 11.44 29.31
N LEU A 428 -14.36 12.60 29.56
CA LEU A 428 -13.83 12.99 30.87
C LEU A 428 -14.92 13.17 31.92
N MET A 429 -16.01 13.84 31.55
CA MET A 429 -17.15 14.08 32.44
C MET A 429 -17.90 12.79 32.78
N LYS A 430 -17.93 11.81 31.87
CA LYS A 430 -18.51 10.48 32.13
C LYS A 430 -17.61 9.54 32.95
N GLY A 431 -16.39 9.96 33.31
CA GLY A 431 -15.39 9.10 33.96
C GLY A 431 -14.80 8.02 33.05
N ARG A 432 -15.16 8.01 31.76
CA ARG A 432 -14.82 6.95 30.79
C ARG A 432 -13.54 7.21 30.00
N PHE A 433 -12.92 8.39 30.16
CA PHE A 433 -11.71 8.78 29.42
C PHE A 433 -10.51 7.86 29.69
N LEU A 434 -10.39 7.34 30.91
CA LEU A 434 -9.29 6.43 31.28
C LEU A 434 -9.61 4.98 30.90
N SER A 435 -10.87 4.56 30.94
CA SER A 435 -11.29 3.20 30.56
C SER A 435 -11.29 3.00 29.04
N SER A 436 -11.57 4.03 28.24
CA SER A 436 -11.51 3.91 26.76
C SER A 436 -10.09 3.66 26.23
N GLN A 437 -9.05 4.04 26.98
CA GLN A 437 -7.65 3.76 26.66
C GLN A 437 -7.15 2.43 27.25
N LEU A 438 -7.79 1.91 28.31
CA LEU A 438 -7.37 0.71 29.05
C LEU A 438 -8.18 -0.55 28.70
N VAL A 439 -9.30 -0.42 27.98
CA VAL A 439 -10.04 -1.60 27.52
C VAL A 439 -9.42 -2.10 26.22
N GLY A 440 -8.23 -2.69 26.39
CA GLY A 440 -7.78 -3.76 25.53
C GLY A 440 -8.77 -4.92 25.68
N ILE A 441 -9.38 -5.28 24.56
CA ILE A 441 -10.05 -6.56 24.31
C ILE A 441 -11.34 -6.77 25.09
N GLN A 442 -12.45 -6.72 24.36
CA GLN A 442 -13.37 -7.84 24.40
C GLN A 442 -13.73 -8.24 22.96
N LEU A 443 -13.77 -9.54 22.69
CA LEU A 443 -14.48 -10.18 21.57
C LEU A 443 -15.94 -9.67 21.43
N LYS A 444 -16.46 -9.00 22.45
CA LYS A 444 -17.85 -8.58 22.62
C LYS A 444 -18.35 -7.59 21.57
N TYR A 445 -17.49 -6.78 20.95
CA TYR A 445 -17.88 -5.82 19.90
C TYR A 445 -17.42 -6.19 18.48
N MET A 446 -16.74 -7.33 18.30
CA MET A 446 -16.19 -7.72 16.99
C MET A 446 -17.29 -7.85 15.93
N ASN A 447 -18.45 -8.39 16.30
CA ASN A 447 -19.60 -8.49 15.39
C ASN A 447 -20.09 -7.10 14.94
N GLN A 448 -20.16 -6.14 15.87
CA GLN A 448 -20.56 -4.76 15.55
C GLN A 448 -19.48 -4.05 14.72
N LEU A 449 -18.20 -4.40 14.90
CA LEU A 449 -17.10 -3.86 14.11
C LEU A 449 -17.18 -4.34 12.65
N LEU A 450 -17.43 -5.63 12.45
CA LEU A 450 -17.67 -6.22 11.12
C LEU A 450 -18.90 -5.61 10.44
N GLU A 451 -19.97 -5.37 11.20
CA GLU A 451 -21.15 -4.65 10.71
C GLU A 451 -20.80 -3.21 10.30
N GLY A 452 -19.91 -2.54 11.04
CA GLY A 452 -19.36 -1.24 10.65
C GLY A 452 -18.61 -1.26 9.32
N PHE A 453 -17.77 -2.27 9.08
CA PHE A 453 -17.07 -2.43 7.80
C PHE A 453 -18.02 -2.78 6.64
N ALA A 454 -19.05 -3.59 6.89
CA ALA A 454 -20.09 -3.87 5.91
C ALA A 454 -20.84 -2.59 5.48
N ILE A 455 -21.22 -1.76 6.46
CA ILE A 455 -21.82 -0.45 6.22
C ILE A 455 -20.88 0.47 5.42
N GLU A 456 -19.59 0.49 5.76
CA GLU A 456 -18.59 1.29 5.02
C GLU A 456 -18.53 0.87 3.54
N ARG A 457 -18.52 -0.43 3.25
CA ARG A 457 -18.57 -0.96 1.88
C ARG A 457 -19.87 -0.62 1.16
N GLU A 458 -21.02 -0.70 1.84
CA GLU A 458 -22.32 -0.34 1.28
C GLU A 458 -22.36 1.13 0.89
N VAL A 459 -21.88 2.01 1.79
CA VAL A 459 -21.79 3.45 1.51
C VAL A 459 -20.87 3.70 0.32
N ILE A 460 -19.66 3.13 0.29
CA ILE A 460 -18.72 3.27 -0.83
C ILE A 460 -19.35 2.80 -2.16
N SER A 461 -20.05 1.67 -2.13
CA SER A 461 -20.69 1.11 -3.32
C SER A 461 -21.84 1.98 -3.83
N ALA A 462 -22.62 2.58 -2.92
CA ALA A 462 -23.64 3.56 -3.29
C ALA A 462 -23.04 4.79 -4.00
N TYR A 463 -21.88 5.30 -3.58
CA TYR A 463 -21.19 6.39 -4.30
C TYR A 463 -20.75 5.98 -5.71
N HIS A 464 -20.40 4.71 -5.94
CA HIS A 464 -20.06 4.21 -7.27
C HIS A 464 -21.31 4.06 -8.16
N GLU A 465 -22.41 3.56 -7.60
CA GLU A 465 -23.70 3.47 -8.29
C GLU A 465 -24.27 4.84 -8.67
N GLU A 466 -24.08 5.85 -7.80
CA GLU A 466 -24.44 7.26 -8.08
C GLU A 466 -23.44 7.97 -9.03
N HIS A 467 -22.46 7.25 -9.58
CA HIS A 467 -21.41 7.79 -10.47
C HIS A 467 -20.57 8.93 -9.86
N LEU A 468 -20.47 9.01 -8.53
CA LEU A 468 -19.67 10.02 -7.82
C LEU A 468 -18.18 9.64 -7.72
N ILE A 469 -17.90 8.34 -7.82
CA ILE A 469 -16.54 7.76 -7.91
C ILE A 469 -16.45 6.81 -9.10
N ASN A 470 -15.25 6.71 -9.69
CA ASN A 470 -14.97 5.76 -10.77
C ASN A 470 -14.63 4.36 -10.21
N SER A 471 -14.55 3.35 -11.09
CA SER A 471 -14.29 1.96 -10.67
C SER A 471 -12.92 1.75 -10.04
N TYR A 472 -11.93 2.58 -10.36
CA TYR A 472 -10.61 2.53 -9.72
C TYR A 472 -10.67 3.08 -8.29
N GLU A 473 -11.28 4.25 -8.09
CA GLU A 473 -11.49 4.88 -6.78
C GLU A 473 -12.35 3.98 -5.87
N HIS A 474 -13.36 3.32 -6.42
CA HIS A 474 -14.17 2.31 -5.71
C HIS A 474 -13.31 1.14 -5.25
N ALA A 475 -12.53 0.53 -6.15
CA ALA A 475 -11.65 -0.59 -5.81
C ALA A 475 -10.62 -0.22 -4.74
N GLU A 476 -10.01 0.97 -4.85
CA GLU A 476 -9.05 1.49 -3.87
C GLU A 476 -9.68 1.67 -2.48
N LEU A 477 -10.88 2.28 -2.41
CA LEU A 477 -11.59 2.46 -1.14
C LEU A 477 -12.01 1.13 -0.52
N ILE A 478 -12.56 0.19 -1.30
CA ILE A 478 -12.93 -1.14 -0.81
C ILE A 478 -11.70 -1.90 -0.31
N GLN A 479 -10.60 -1.90 -1.06
CA GLN A 479 -9.35 -2.54 -0.66
C GLN A 479 -8.83 -1.98 0.67
N ASN A 480 -8.94 -0.67 0.89
CA ASN A 480 -8.57 -0.06 2.17
C ASN A 480 -9.44 -0.57 3.32
N VAL A 481 -10.76 -0.71 3.13
CA VAL A 481 -11.66 -1.29 4.15
C VAL A 481 -11.27 -2.72 4.46
N ASP A 482 -11.10 -3.55 3.43
CA ASP A 482 -10.78 -4.97 3.58
C ASP A 482 -9.44 -5.18 4.29
N THR A 483 -8.45 -4.36 3.96
CA THR A 483 -7.15 -4.35 4.63
C THR A 483 -7.31 -4.06 6.14
N ILE A 484 -8.09 -3.03 6.50
CA ILE A 484 -8.32 -2.66 7.90
C ILE A 484 -9.13 -3.71 8.65
N GLU A 485 -10.11 -4.31 8.00
CA GLU A 485 -10.88 -5.44 8.55
C GLU A 485 -9.96 -6.61 8.87
N TRP A 486 -9.12 -7.00 7.90
CA TRP A 486 -8.14 -8.06 8.09
C TRP A 486 -7.21 -7.78 9.28
N TYR A 487 -6.65 -6.58 9.36
CA TYR A 487 -5.83 -6.16 10.51
C TYR A 487 -6.59 -6.18 11.84
N SER A 488 -7.90 -5.94 11.81
CA SER A 488 -8.73 -5.93 13.01
C SER A 488 -9.07 -7.34 13.51
N LEU A 489 -8.98 -8.36 12.65
CA LEU A 489 -9.35 -9.74 12.95
C LEU A 489 -8.19 -10.61 13.47
N ASP A 490 -6.92 -10.21 13.28
CA ASP A 490 -5.74 -10.98 13.75
C ASP A 490 -5.67 -11.02 15.30
N PRO A 491 -5.91 -12.20 15.93
CA PRO A 491 -5.90 -12.33 17.38
C PRO A 491 -4.49 -12.33 17.98
N ASN A 492 -3.45 -12.68 17.21
CA ASN A 492 -2.09 -12.84 17.73
C ASN A 492 -1.35 -11.50 17.88
N ARG A 493 -1.62 -10.52 17.01
CA ARG A 493 -1.01 -9.18 17.11
C ARG A 493 -1.55 -8.33 18.27
N ASN A 494 -2.77 -8.60 18.71
CA ASN A 494 -3.38 -7.91 19.86
C ASN A 494 -2.85 -8.41 21.22
N THR A 495 -1.90 -9.37 21.26
CA THR A 495 -1.47 -10.04 22.51
C THR A 495 -0.01 -9.81 22.91
N THR A 496 0.86 -9.28 22.06
CA THR A 496 2.31 -9.18 22.35
C THR A 496 2.65 -8.16 23.44
N ILE A 497 2.03 -6.97 23.40
CA ILE A 497 2.18 -5.96 24.46
C ILE A 497 1.58 -6.47 25.78
N TYR A 498 0.51 -7.27 25.71
CA TYR A 498 -0.13 -7.88 26.87
C TYR A 498 0.70 -9.00 27.50
N ARG A 499 1.34 -9.87 26.71
CA ARG A 499 2.30 -10.86 27.24
C ARG A 499 3.49 -10.20 27.94
N TRP A 500 3.94 -9.05 27.44
CA TRP A 500 5.00 -8.27 28.06
C TRP A 500 4.54 -7.62 29.38
N LEU A 501 3.33 -7.04 29.41
CA LEU A 501 2.75 -6.44 30.62
C LEU A 501 2.34 -7.48 31.69
N ASN A 502 1.80 -8.64 31.29
CA ASN A 502 1.52 -9.74 32.22
C ASN A 502 2.79 -10.41 32.75
N LYS A 503 3.90 -10.38 32.01
CA LYS A 503 5.21 -10.81 32.56
C LYS A 503 5.72 -9.86 33.64
N ILE A 504 5.25 -8.61 33.67
CA ILE A 504 5.59 -7.60 34.67
C ILE A 504 4.63 -7.68 35.87
N ASN A 505 3.39 -8.14 35.68
CA ASN A 505 2.40 -8.36 36.76
C ASN A 505 2.40 -9.78 37.36
N ILE A 506 3.51 -10.52 37.23
CA ILE A 506 3.79 -11.69 38.09
C ILE A 506 5.03 -11.37 38.92
N LYS A 507 4.83 -10.51 39.93
CA LYS A 507 5.38 -10.63 41.29
C LYS A 507 4.84 -9.50 42.17
#